data_AF-A0A2X2TMJ6-F1
#
_entry.id   AF-A0A2X2TMJ6-F1
#
_cell.length_a   1.000
_cell.length_b   1.000
_cell.length_c   1.000
_cell.angle_alpha   90.00
_cell.angle_beta   90.00
_cell.angle_gamma   90.00
#
_symmetry.space_group_name_H-M   'P 1'
#
loop_
_entity.id
_entity.type
_entity.pdbx_description
1 polymer ?
#
loop_
_entity_poly.entity_id
_entity_poly.type
_entity_poly.pdbx_seq_one_letter_code
_entity_poly.pdbx_strand_id
1 'polypeptide(L)'
;MRKIVLLFGLLLSAGVASAQSFGAGDVQINGGLGVSGPGAMIYGSVDVGINDQITVGGELFYRGRNYNSVKYNNIGVLATSNYHFNKLIRRLPSNVDLYGGLSLGYYNWNNDYKYDNWDPYYDSGFAVRLQTGGRYFFTENFGVNAELFVEHNSFATGGFKAGVTYRF
;
A
#
# COMPACT_ATOMS: atom_id res chain seq x y z
N MET A 1 -9.38 26.58 -1.72
CA MET A 1 -8.48 26.58 -0.54
C MET A 1 -9.22 26.55 0.79
N ARG A 2 -10.12 27.51 1.10
CA ARG A 2 -10.86 27.54 2.39
C ARG A 2 -11.69 26.28 2.70
N LYS A 3 -12.28 25.64 1.68
CA LYS A 3 -13.07 24.39 1.84
C LYS A 3 -12.22 23.16 2.18
N ILE A 4 -10.95 23.12 1.73
CA ILE A 4 -10.01 22.03 2.04
C ILE A 4 -9.51 22.17 3.48
N VAL A 5 -9.23 23.41 3.92
CA VAL A 5 -8.82 23.69 5.31
C VAL A 5 -9.94 23.36 6.30
N LEU A 6 -11.20 23.60 5.95
CA LEU A 6 -12.36 23.24 6.77
C LEU A 6 -12.57 21.71 6.85
N LEU A 7 -12.32 20.96 5.77
CA LEU A 7 -12.36 19.50 5.79
C LEU A 7 -11.24 18.91 6.66
N PHE A 8 -10.01 19.43 6.55
CA PHE A 8 -8.90 19.02 7.42
C PHE A 8 -9.14 19.39 8.88
N GLY A 9 -9.76 20.53 9.16
CA GLY A 9 -10.12 20.97 10.50
C GLY A 9 -11.20 20.10 11.16
N LEU A 10 -12.19 19.63 10.41
CA LEU A 10 -13.23 18.72 10.93
C LEU A 10 -12.72 17.30 11.21
N LEU A 11 -11.69 16.84 10.47
CA LEU A 11 -11.07 15.53 10.67
C LEU A 11 -10.18 15.48 11.93
N LEU A 12 -9.77 16.63 12.45
CA LEU A 12 -8.88 16.74 13.63
C LEU A 12 -9.63 16.78 14.97
N SER A 13 -10.96 16.97 14.99
CA SER A 13 -11.73 17.14 16.24
C SER A 13 -12.42 15.88 16.76
N ALA A 14 -12.23 14.73 16.13
CA ALA A 14 -12.74 13.44 16.62
C ALA A 14 -11.56 12.49 16.89
N GLY A 15 -11.30 12.18 18.16
CA GLY A 15 -10.31 11.16 18.54
C GLY A 15 -9.61 11.42 19.86
N VAL A 16 -10.36 11.37 20.96
CA VAL A 16 -9.82 11.08 22.29
C VAL A 16 -10.71 10.01 22.93
N ALA A 17 -10.54 8.76 22.53
CA ALA A 17 -11.24 7.61 23.10
C ALA A 17 -10.52 6.26 22.83
N SER A 18 -9.35 6.04 23.45
CA SER A 18 -8.65 4.76 23.58
C SER A 18 -8.29 4.03 22.26
N ALA A 19 -6.99 3.87 21.98
CA ALA A 19 -6.47 3.04 20.89
C ALA A 19 -6.90 1.56 21.06
N GLN A 20 -8.05 1.19 20.50
CA GLN A 20 -8.49 -0.20 20.42
C GLN A 20 -7.72 -0.93 19.30
N SER A 21 -7.42 -2.20 19.56
CA SER A 21 -6.82 -3.10 18.58
C SER A 21 -7.67 -3.14 17.32
N PHE A 22 -7.04 -3.12 16.14
CA PHE A 22 -7.74 -3.38 14.87
C PHE A 22 -8.45 -4.73 14.99
N GLY A 23 -9.76 -4.76 14.89
CA GLY A 23 -10.62 -5.91 15.18
C GLY A 23 -11.29 -6.49 13.94
N ALA A 24 -12.05 -7.57 14.13
CA ALA A 24 -12.83 -8.17 13.06
C ALA A 24 -13.91 -7.18 12.56
N GLY A 25 -13.92 -6.92 11.25
CA GLY A 25 -14.81 -5.97 10.60
C GLY A 25 -14.31 -4.53 10.55
N ASP A 26 -13.23 -4.19 11.26
CA ASP A 26 -12.63 -2.86 11.17
C ASP A 26 -12.10 -2.62 9.77
N VAL A 27 -12.23 -1.37 9.29
CA VAL A 27 -11.81 -0.97 7.95
C VAL A 27 -10.70 0.06 8.07
N GLN A 28 -9.70 -0.08 7.20
CA GLN A 28 -8.61 0.84 7.08
C GLN A 28 -8.37 1.19 5.62
N ILE A 29 -8.11 2.45 5.35
CA ILE A 29 -7.63 2.93 4.05
C ILE A 29 -6.21 3.44 4.18
N ASN A 30 -5.40 3.17 3.16
CA ASN A 30 -4.02 3.63 3.08
C ASN A 30 -3.81 4.29 1.72
N GLY A 31 -2.94 5.29 1.66
CA GLY A 31 -2.57 5.89 0.39
C GLY A 31 -1.33 6.75 0.50
N GLY A 32 -0.55 6.80 -0.57
CA GLY A 32 0.70 7.53 -0.55
C GLY A 32 1.55 7.31 -1.79
N LEU A 33 2.84 7.52 -1.59
CA LEU A 33 3.85 7.49 -2.63
C LEU A 33 4.85 6.38 -2.35
N GLY A 34 5.53 5.92 -3.38
CA GLY A 34 6.58 4.93 -3.25
C GLY A 34 7.61 5.02 -4.36
N VAL A 35 8.62 4.19 -4.22
CA VAL A 35 9.66 3.94 -5.21
C VAL A 35 9.80 2.43 -5.34
N SER A 36 9.91 1.96 -6.57
CA SER A 36 10.15 0.54 -6.89
C SER A 36 11.23 0.46 -7.95
N GLY A 37 11.74 -0.73 -8.26
CA GLY A 37 12.72 -0.89 -9.33
C GLY A 37 12.35 -0.16 -10.64
N PRO A 38 11.08 -0.19 -11.09
CA PRO A 38 10.66 0.60 -12.24
C PRO A 38 10.67 2.12 -12.04
N GLY A 39 10.40 2.63 -10.83
CA GLY A 39 10.40 4.06 -10.57
C GLY A 39 9.43 4.48 -9.49
N ALA A 40 9.08 5.77 -9.51
CA ALA A 40 8.12 6.37 -8.60
C ALA A 40 6.72 5.74 -8.78
N MET A 41 6.04 5.57 -7.67
CA MET A 41 4.75 4.89 -7.54
C MET A 41 3.80 5.76 -6.73
N ILE A 42 2.52 5.71 -7.07
CA ILE A 42 1.41 6.13 -6.22
C ILE A 42 0.55 4.90 -5.93
N TYR A 43 0.03 4.79 -4.71
CA TYR A 43 -0.80 3.66 -4.32
C TYR A 43 -1.96 4.10 -3.44
N GLY A 44 -3.01 3.27 -3.44
CA GLY A 44 -4.10 3.32 -2.48
C GLY A 44 -4.58 1.90 -2.16
N SER A 45 -4.90 1.63 -0.91
CA SER A 45 -5.40 0.33 -0.47
C SER A 45 -6.54 0.44 0.54
N VAL A 46 -7.32 -0.62 0.63
CA VAL A 46 -8.35 -0.84 1.66
C VAL A 46 -8.05 -2.19 2.30
N ASP A 47 -7.95 -2.22 3.62
CA ASP A 47 -7.77 -3.44 4.41
C ASP A 47 -8.97 -3.61 5.36
N VAL A 48 -9.47 -4.83 5.48
CA VAL A 48 -10.58 -5.24 6.37
C VAL A 48 -10.07 -6.27 7.37
N GLY A 49 -10.37 -6.07 8.64
CA GLY A 49 -10.00 -6.99 9.71
C GLY A 49 -10.79 -8.30 9.64
N ILE A 50 -10.08 -9.42 9.54
CA ILE A 50 -10.66 -10.76 9.73
C ILE A 50 -10.71 -11.09 11.22
N ASN A 51 -9.64 -10.74 11.93
CA ASN A 51 -9.53 -10.82 13.37
C ASN A 51 -8.49 -9.77 13.83
N ASP A 52 -8.08 -9.84 15.09
CA ASP A 52 -7.15 -8.88 15.68
C ASP A 52 -5.68 -9.03 15.28
N GLN A 53 -5.37 -9.98 14.38
CA GLN A 53 -4.03 -10.22 13.87
C GLN A 53 -3.98 -10.29 12.34
N ILE A 54 -5.11 -10.43 11.65
CA ILE A 54 -5.14 -10.70 10.22
C ILE A 54 -6.08 -9.72 9.53
N THR A 55 -5.57 -9.12 8.47
CA THR A 55 -6.32 -8.26 7.58
C THR A 55 -6.24 -8.77 6.15
N VAL A 56 -7.31 -8.56 5.39
CA VAL A 56 -7.36 -8.83 3.96
C VAL A 56 -7.91 -7.62 3.23
N GLY A 57 -7.46 -7.40 2.01
CA GLY A 57 -7.74 -6.13 1.36
C GLY A 57 -7.48 -6.12 -0.14
N GLY A 58 -7.53 -4.92 -0.69
CA GLY A 58 -7.21 -4.63 -2.06
C GLY A 58 -6.28 -3.44 -2.16
N GLU A 59 -5.30 -3.50 -3.05
CA GLU A 59 -4.42 -2.38 -3.40
C GLU A 59 -4.47 -2.10 -4.89
N LEU A 60 -4.52 -0.80 -5.21
CA LEU A 60 -4.31 -0.26 -6.54
C LEU A 60 -3.04 0.59 -6.52
N PHE A 61 -2.20 0.44 -7.53
CA PHE A 61 -1.04 1.31 -7.70
C PHE A 61 -0.80 1.65 -9.16
N TYR A 62 -0.13 2.79 -9.36
CA TYR A 62 0.36 3.24 -10.65
C TYR A 62 1.82 3.64 -10.54
N ARG A 63 2.63 3.26 -11.54
CA ARG A 63 4.03 3.67 -11.65
C ARG A 63 4.45 3.81 -13.11
N GLY A 64 5.55 4.53 -13.35
CA GLY A 64 6.10 4.70 -14.68
C GLY A 64 7.62 4.67 -14.72
N ARG A 65 8.16 4.34 -15.89
CA ARG A 65 9.61 4.32 -16.17
C ARG A 65 9.89 4.75 -17.60
N ASN A 66 11.04 5.36 -17.83
CA ASN A 66 11.63 5.44 -19.15
C ASN A 66 12.74 4.38 -19.29
N TYR A 67 12.67 3.53 -20.30
CA TYR A 67 13.67 2.51 -20.60
C TYR A 67 14.00 2.54 -22.09
N ASN A 68 15.27 2.77 -22.45
CA ASN A 68 15.75 2.90 -23.84
C ASN A 68 14.88 3.83 -24.72
N SER A 69 14.55 5.02 -24.22
CA SER A 69 13.69 6.02 -24.88
C SER A 69 12.22 5.61 -25.07
N VAL A 70 11.80 4.47 -24.51
CA VAL A 70 10.40 4.05 -24.45
C VAL A 70 9.83 4.35 -23.07
N LYS A 71 8.65 4.98 -23.03
CA LYS A 71 7.91 5.23 -21.80
C LYS A 71 7.03 4.03 -21.50
N TYR A 72 7.21 3.48 -20.32
CA TYR A 72 6.39 2.43 -19.76
C TYR A 72 5.55 2.97 -18.62
N ASN A 73 4.31 2.52 -18.54
CA ASN A 73 3.47 2.67 -17.37
C ASN A 73 2.93 1.33 -16.92
N ASN A 74 2.58 1.26 -15.65
CA ASN A 74 2.07 0.06 -15.03
C ASN A 74 0.95 0.40 -14.05
N ILE A 75 -0.18 -0.28 -14.22
CA ILE A 75 -1.27 -0.32 -13.26
C ILE A 75 -1.29 -1.71 -12.65
N GLY A 76 -1.32 -1.80 -11.32
CA GLY A 76 -1.44 -3.05 -10.60
C GLY A 76 -2.69 -3.07 -9.74
N VAL A 77 -3.36 -4.23 -9.72
CA VAL A 77 -4.46 -4.56 -8.80
C VAL A 77 -4.05 -5.78 -8.00
N LEU A 78 -4.03 -5.66 -6.68
CA LEU A 78 -3.59 -6.70 -5.76
C LEU A 78 -4.67 -7.01 -4.74
N ALA A 79 -4.91 -8.28 -4.45
CA ALA A 79 -5.48 -8.73 -3.20
C ALA A 79 -4.37 -8.81 -2.15
N THR A 80 -4.58 -8.18 -0.99
CA THR A 80 -3.58 -8.10 0.09
C THR A 80 -3.99 -8.98 1.25
N SER A 81 -3.00 -9.53 1.96
CA SER A 81 -3.18 -10.15 3.27
C SER A 81 -2.03 -9.76 4.17
N ASN A 82 -2.31 -9.29 5.38
CA ASN A 82 -1.30 -8.88 6.34
C ASN A 82 -1.54 -9.51 7.70
N TYR A 83 -0.46 -9.97 8.33
CA TYR A 83 -0.42 -10.42 9.71
C TYR A 83 0.23 -9.35 10.58
N HIS A 84 -0.45 -8.97 11.66
CA HIS A 84 -0.08 -7.92 12.59
C HIS A 84 0.60 -8.51 13.83
N PHE A 85 1.80 -8.01 14.13
CA PHE A 85 2.68 -8.57 15.16
C PHE A 85 2.41 -8.02 16.57
N ASN A 86 1.40 -7.17 16.75
CA ASN A 86 1.12 -6.46 18.01
C ASN A 86 0.96 -7.40 19.21
N LYS A 87 0.35 -8.57 19.01
CA LYS A 87 0.24 -9.59 20.08
C LYS A 87 1.53 -10.38 20.32
N LEU A 88 2.32 -10.60 19.27
CA LEU A 88 3.56 -11.38 19.35
C LEU A 88 4.66 -10.59 20.06
N ILE A 89 4.76 -9.28 19.76
CA ILE A 89 5.78 -8.39 20.32
C ILE A 89 5.15 -7.60 21.48
N ARG A 90 5.20 -8.19 22.67
CA ARG A 90 4.58 -7.66 23.91
C ARG A 90 4.96 -6.24 24.33
N ARG A 91 6.02 -5.65 23.75
CA ARG A 91 6.52 -4.31 24.10
C ARG A 91 6.23 -3.25 23.02
N LEU A 92 5.44 -3.58 22.00
CA LEU A 92 5.04 -2.57 21.02
C LEU A 92 4.08 -1.55 21.66
N PRO A 93 4.31 -0.25 21.46
CA PRO A 93 3.33 0.78 21.81
C PRO A 93 1.99 0.51 21.10
N SER A 94 0.86 0.83 21.75
CA SER A 94 -0.49 0.61 21.19
C SER A 94 -0.77 1.41 19.91
N ASN A 95 -0.03 2.50 19.71
CA ASN A 95 -0.10 3.33 18.51
C ASN A 95 0.88 2.91 17.40
N VAL A 96 1.62 1.82 17.59
CA VAL A 96 2.46 1.21 16.57
C VAL A 96 1.86 -0.10 16.12
N ASP A 97 1.74 -0.27 14.82
CA ASP A 97 1.33 -1.52 14.19
C ASP A 97 2.44 -2.00 13.27
N LEU A 98 3.03 -3.16 13.57
CA LEU A 98 4.01 -3.80 12.69
C LEU A 98 3.35 -4.98 12.01
N TYR A 99 3.55 -5.13 10.70
CA TYR A 99 2.91 -6.17 9.93
C TYR A 99 3.80 -6.75 8.85
N GLY A 100 3.52 -7.99 8.49
CA GLY A 100 4.12 -8.70 7.36
C GLY A 100 3.02 -9.36 6.55
N GLY A 101 3.16 -9.42 5.23
CA GLY A 101 2.07 -9.80 4.36
C GLY A 101 2.48 -10.43 3.05
N LEU A 102 1.47 -10.98 2.39
CA LEU A 102 1.54 -11.54 1.05
C LEU A 102 0.40 -10.93 0.24
N SER A 103 0.70 -10.52 -0.98
CA SER A 103 -0.28 -10.03 -1.94
C SER A 103 -0.18 -10.78 -3.26
N LEU A 104 -1.32 -10.97 -3.90
CA LEU A 104 -1.45 -11.63 -5.20
C LEU A 104 -2.29 -10.75 -6.11
N GLY A 105 -1.96 -10.65 -7.39
CA GLY A 105 -2.79 -9.88 -8.30
C GLY A 105 -2.29 -9.85 -9.72
N TYR A 106 -2.65 -8.81 -10.46
CA TYR A 106 -2.35 -8.68 -11.88
C TYR A 106 -1.77 -7.30 -12.18
N TYR A 107 -0.67 -7.29 -12.93
CA TYR A 107 0.02 -6.08 -13.40
C TYR A 107 -0.24 -5.92 -14.89
N ASN A 108 -0.77 -4.76 -15.27
CA ASN A 108 -0.90 -4.36 -16.66
C ASN A 108 0.23 -3.38 -16.99
N TRP A 109 1.09 -3.76 -17.93
CA TRP A 109 2.15 -2.92 -18.48
C TRP A 109 1.74 -2.41 -19.84
N ASN A 110 1.93 -1.12 -20.07
CA ASN A 110 1.73 -0.49 -21.36
C ASN A 110 2.95 0.37 -21.73
N ASN A 111 3.18 0.57 -23.03
CA ASN A 111 4.30 1.33 -23.54
C ASN A 111 3.90 2.20 -24.74
N ASP A 112 4.71 3.22 -25.05
CA ASP A 112 4.46 4.15 -26.15
C ASP A 112 5.21 3.80 -27.46
N TYR A 113 5.76 2.58 -27.57
CA TYR A 113 6.50 2.14 -28.75
C TYR A 113 5.56 1.86 -29.93
N LYS A 114 6.00 2.21 -31.14
CA LYS A 114 5.13 2.28 -32.34
C LYS A 114 5.44 1.26 -33.44
N TYR A 115 6.33 0.29 -33.20
CA TYR A 115 6.68 -0.72 -34.21
C TYR A 115 6.18 -2.11 -33.79
N ASP A 116 5.52 -2.79 -34.73
CA ASP A 116 4.78 -4.05 -34.50
C ASP A 116 5.66 -5.29 -34.26
N ASN A 117 6.98 -5.22 -34.52
CA ASN A 117 7.92 -6.35 -34.39
C ASN A 117 8.92 -6.15 -33.24
N TRP A 118 8.45 -5.71 -32.07
CA TRP A 118 9.31 -5.47 -30.92
C TRP A 118 8.77 -6.11 -29.65
N ASP A 119 9.64 -6.89 -29.00
CA ASP A 119 9.33 -7.53 -27.73
C ASP A 119 9.47 -6.52 -26.59
N PRO A 120 8.40 -6.23 -25.84
CA PRO A 120 8.46 -5.30 -24.72
C PRO A 120 9.29 -5.89 -23.58
N TYR A 121 10.05 -5.03 -22.91
CA TYR A 121 10.86 -5.42 -21.74
C TYR A 121 10.00 -5.75 -20.51
N TYR A 122 8.83 -5.11 -20.41
CA TYR A 122 7.87 -5.35 -19.35
C TYR A 122 6.61 -5.96 -19.93
N ASP A 123 6.23 -7.14 -19.43
CA ASP A 123 5.01 -7.84 -19.83
C ASP A 123 3.98 -7.89 -18.70
N SER A 124 2.71 -7.88 -19.08
CA SER A 124 1.58 -7.95 -18.16
C SER A 124 1.41 -9.38 -17.64
N GLY A 125 0.96 -9.54 -16.40
CA GLY A 125 0.73 -10.87 -15.87
C GLY A 125 0.37 -10.91 -14.40
N PHE A 126 0.28 -12.13 -13.88
CA PHE A 126 0.11 -12.34 -12.45
C PHE A 126 1.34 -11.89 -11.67
N ALA A 127 1.10 -11.35 -10.49
CA ALA A 127 2.11 -10.84 -9.60
C ALA A 127 1.94 -11.42 -8.21
N VAL A 128 3.07 -11.71 -7.57
CA VAL A 128 3.17 -12.06 -6.16
C VAL A 128 4.02 -11.01 -5.48
N ARG A 129 3.59 -10.52 -4.32
CA ARG A 129 4.35 -9.56 -3.51
C ARG A 129 4.43 -10.05 -2.08
N LEU A 130 5.64 -10.09 -1.54
CA LEU A 130 5.86 -10.20 -0.09
C LEU A 130 6.16 -8.81 0.44
N GLN A 131 5.54 -8.47 1.56
CA GLN A 131 5.70 -7.14 2.16
C GLN A 131 5.92 -7.20 3.66
N THR A 132 6.53 -6.16 4.20
CA THR A 132 6.65 -5.90 5.63
C THR A 132 6.65 -4.40 5.88
N GLY A 133 5.95 -3.96 6.90
CA GLY A 133 5.73 -2.55 7.13
C GLY A 133 5.37 -2.22 8.57
N GLY A 134 5.26 -0.92 8.79
CA GLY A 134 4.85 -0.35 10.05
C GLY A 134 3.86 0.79 9.84
N ARG A 135 2.99 0.98 10.83
CA ARG A 135 2.12 2.14 10.94
C ARG A 135 2.33 2.80 12.30
N TYR A 136 2.30 4.12 12.30
CA TYR A 136 2.31 4.92 13.51
C TYR A 136 1.06 5.81 13.53
N PHE A 137 0.24 5.66 14.56
CA PHE A 137 -1.01 6.37 14.74
C PHE A 137 -0.80 7.60 15.63
N PHE A 138 -1.12 8.79 15.10
CA PHE A 138 -1.11 10.04 15.87
C PHE A 138 -2.41 10.20 16.66
N THR A 139 -3.51 9.67 16.12
CA THR A 139 -4.82 9.57 16.75
C THR A 139 -5.36 8.15 16.56
N GLU A 140 -6.51 7.81 17.15
CA GLU A 140 -7.16 6.49 16.94
C GLU A 140 -7.43 6.18 15.46
N ASN A 141 -7.76 7.21 14.67
CA ASN A 141 -8.13 7.04 13.27
C ASN A 141 -6.97 7.35 12.33
N PHE A 142 -6.12 8.35 12.63
CA PHE A 142 -5.15 8.88 11.67
C PHE A 142 -3.71 8.52 12.02
N GLY A 143 -2.98 8.03 11.02
CA GLY A 143 -1.58 7.67 11.14
C GLY A 143 -0.81 7.80 9.84
N VAL A 144 0.47 7.46 9.91
CA VAL A 144 1.34 7.22 8.76
C VAL A 144 1.68 5.75 8.64
N ASN A 145 2.00 5.32 7.43
CA ASN A 145 2.51 3.99 7.15
C ASN A 145 3.81 4.06 6.35
N ALA A 146 4.60 2.99 6.46
CA ALA A 146 5.75 2.71 5.61
C ALA A 146 5.84 1.21 5.39
N GLU A 147 6.13 0.78 4.17
CA GLU A 147 6.20 -0.63 3.78
C GLU A 147 7.36 -0.86 2.81
N LEU A 148 8.12 -1.92 3.07
CA LEU A 148 9.07 -2.52 2.15
C LEU A 148 8.41 -3.73 1.50
N PHE A 149 8.65 -3.90 0.21
CA PHE A 149 8.12 -5.06 -0.51
C PHE A 149 9.12 -5.59 -1.53
N VAL A 150 9.01 -6.89 -1.78
CA VAL A 150 9.58 -7.55 -2.94
C VAL A 150 8.44 -8.16 -3.74
N GLU A 151 8.53 -8.06 -5.05
CA GLU A 151 7.49 -8.55 -5.95
C GLU A 151 8.10 -9.27 -7.14
N HIS A 152 7.31 -10.18 -7.67
CA HIS A 152 7.61 -10.91 -8.89
C HIS A 152 6.39 -10.88 -9.80
N ASN A 153 6.59 -10.36 -11.00
CA ASN A 153 5.65 -10.48 -12.12
C ASN A 153 6.43 -11.12 -13.28
N SER A 154 6.83 -10.35 -14.29
CA SER A 154 7.73 -10.80 -15.38
C SER A 154 9.22 -10.68 -15.00
N PHE A 155 9.51 -10.04 -13.87
CA PHE A 155 10.83 -9.85 -13.28
C PHE A 155 10.70 -9.72 -11.75
N ALA A 156 11.78 -10.03 -11.04
CA ALA A 156 11.88 -9.81 -9.60
C ALA A 156 12.34 -8.38 -9.31
N THR A 157 11.63 -7.67 -8.43
CA THR A 157 12.03 -6.34 -7.98
C THR A 157 11.58 -6.10 -6.55
N GLY A 158 11.97 -4.95 -6.01
CA GLY A 158 11.51 -4.50 -4.70
C GLY A 158 11.22 -3.01 -4.71
N GLY A 159 10.69 -2.55 -3.60
CA GLY A 159 10.34 -1.16 -3.41
C GLY A 159 10.07 -0.79 -1.96
N PHE A 160 9.87 0.50 -1.79
CA PHE A 160 9.48 1.14 -0.57
C PHE A 160 8.30 2.05 -0.86
N LYS A 161 7.26 2.02 -0.03
CA LYS A 161 6.15 2.98 -0.09
C LYS A 161 5.87 3.53 1.29
N ALA A 162 5.41 4.78 1.34
CA ALA A 162 5.01 5.45 2.56
C ALA A 162 3.84 6.39 2.29
N GLY A 163 3.01 6.59 3.30
CA GLY A 163 1.78 7.34 3.13
C GLY A 163 1.06 7.60 4.42
N VAL A 164 -0.21 7.91 4.27
CA VAL A 164 -1.14 8.10 5.37
C VAL A 164 -2.08 6.90 5.47
N THR A 165 -2.56 6.68 6.67
CA THR A 165 -3.54 5.66 7.00
C THR A 165 -4.69 6.30 7.75
N TYR A 166 -5.91 5.93 7.37
CA TYR A 166 -7.12 6.26 8.12
C TYR A 166 -7.85 4.97 8.49
N ARG A 167 -8.11 4.79 9.78
CA ARG A 167 -8.90 3.70 10.36
C ARG A 167 -10.30 4.24 10.68
N PHE A 168 -11.32 3.51 10.26
CA PHE A 168 -12.73 3.83 10.55
C PHE A 168 -13.14 3.31 11.92
#